data_AF-A0A2G4FLJ2-F1
#
_entry.id   AF-A0A2G4FLJ2-F1
#
_cell.length_a   1.000
_cell.length_b   1.000
_cell.length_c   1.000
_cell.angle_alpha   90.00
_cell.angle_beta   90.00
_cell.angle_gamma   90.00
#
_symmetry.space_group_name_H-M   'P 1'
#
loop_
_entity.id
_entity.type
_entity.pdbx_description
1 polymer ?
#
loop_
_entity_poly.entity_id
_entity_poly.type
_entity_poly.pdbx_seq_one_letter_code
_entity_poly.pdbx_strand_id
1 'polypeptide(L)'
;MSNATTNQITTNEEPWLEVTSSRNFSNWLALEKISLAFSTYQAGKVFLLGRKQDGQISVFERTLQRCMGLCSTDNGFWLSSTYQVWRFENALLPGQMHNDHDKLYIPRVGYTTGDLDVHDIVVEDSGRIVFVNTMFGCLATFSNQHSFTPLWKPPFLSKITPEDRCHLNGLALENGKCKYVTVVSKSDVVDGWRNRRHDGGCVLEVPSGETIVSGLSMPHSPRVYRGELYVHNSG
;
A
#
# COMPACT_ATOMS: atom_id res chain seq x y z
N MET A 1 -12.04 50.57 36.64
CA MET A 1 -10.98 50.64 35.61
C MET A 1 -10.00 49.52 35.98
N SER A 2 -9.88 48.41 35.27
CA SER A 2 -9.58 48.29 33.85
C SER A 2 -10.32 47.11 33.19
N ASN A 3 -10.75 47.33 31.96
CA ASN A 3 -11.20 46.28 31.05
C ASN A 3 -9.98 45.52 30.53
N ALA A 4 -9.92 44.22 30.76
CA ALA A 4 -9.03 43.33 30.02
C ALA A 4 -9.85 42.73 28.86
N THR A 5 -9.74 43.36 27.70
CA THR A 5 -10.33 42.93 26.44
C THR A 5 -9.75 41.57 26.06
N THR A 6 -10.58 40.53 26.06
CA THR A 6 -10.21 39.21 25.54
C THR A 6 -10.19 39.31 24.02
N ASN A 7 -9.02 39.43 23.42
CA ASN A 7 -8.86 39.31 21.98
C ASN A 7 -9.20 37.87 21.58
N GLN A 8 -10.40 37.67 21.03
CA GLN A 8 -10.73 36.47 20.25
C GLN A 8 -9.90 36.53 18.97
N ILE A 9 -8.86 35.70 18.89
CA ILE A 9 -8.17 35.43 17.64
C ILE A 9 -9.06 34.45 16.88
N THR A 10 -9.86 34.97 15.95
CA THR A 10 -10.51 34.16 14.92
C THR A 10 -9.44 33.75 13.91
N THR A 11 -8.83 32.59 14.11
CA THR A 11 -8.02 31.97 13.06
C THR A 11 -8.98 31.46 11.99
N ASN A 12 -9.18 32.24 10.94
CA ASN A 12 -9.60 31.75 9.63
C ASN A 12 -8.46 30.86 9.10
N GLU A 13 -8.32 29.65 9.63
CA GLU A 13 -7.51 28.62 8.99
C GLU A 13 -8.34 28.05 7.85
N GLU A 14 -7.86 28.24 6.62
CA GLU A 14 -8.35 27.45 5.50
C GLU A 14 -8.27 25.97 5.87
N PRO A 15 -9.28 25.15 5.49
CA PRO A 15 -9.25 23.74 5.81
C PRO A 15 -8.00 23.11 5.20
N TRP A 16 -7.20 22.45 6.05
CA TRP A 16 -5.97 21.77 5.62
C TRP A 16 -6.21 20.67 4.58
N LEU A 17 -7.47 20.24 4.41
CA LEU A 17 -7.94 19.30 3.40
C LEU A 17 -9.32 19.73 2.86
N GLU A 18 -9.40 19.95 1.56
CA GLU A 18 -10.65 20.10 0.83
C GLU A 18 -10.95 18.80 0.06
N VAL A 19 -12.18 18.28 0.20
CA VAL A 19 -12.61 17.03 -0.44
C VAL A 19 -13.73 17.33 -1.42
N THR A 20 -13.45 17.16 -2.71
CA THR A 20 -14.44 17.25 -3.78
C THR A 20 -14.62 15.88 -4.43
N SER A 21 -15.81 15.62 -4.96
CA SER A 21 -16.10 14.37 -5.65
C SER A 21 -17.10 14.59 -6.78
N SER A 22 -17.15 13.66 -7.73
CA SER A 22 -18.17 13.67 -8.77
C SER A 22 -19.57 13.54 -8.16
N ARG A 23 -20.57 14.23 -8.75
CA ARG A 23 -21.95 14.36 -8.23
C ARG A 23 -22.59 13.05 -7.70
N ASN A 24 -22.30 11.92 -8.33
CA ASN A 24 -22.89 10.61 -7.99
C ASN A 24 -21.97 9.69 -7.20
N PHE A 25 -20.76 10.12 -6.86
CA PHE A 25 -19.75 9.26 -6.26
C PHE A 25 -20.16 8.68 -4.90
N SER A 26 -20.67 9.51 -3.98
CA SER A 26 -21.16 9.02 -2.69
C SER A 26 -22.33 8.05 -2.84
N ASN A 27 -23.25 8.30 -3.77
CA ASN A 27 -24.37 7.39 -4.04
C ASN A 27 -23.90 6.07 -4.63
N TRP A 28 -22.90 6.10 -5.50
CA TRP A 28 -22.28 4.89 -6.04
C TRP A 28 -21.62 4.05 -4.94
N LEU A 29 -20.87 4.67 -4.02
CA LEU A 29 -20.31 3.98 -2.85
C LEU A 29 -21.41 3.31 -2.00
N ALA A 30 -22.58 3.94 -1.87
CA ALA A 30 -23.75 3.38 -1.19
C ALA A 30 -24.27 2.11 -1.86
N LEU A 31 -24.49 2.20 -3.18
CA LEU A 31 -25.11 1.16 -3.99
C LEU A 31 -24.20 -0.08 -4.04
N GLU A 32 -22.91 0.14 -4.23
CA GLU A 32 -21.91 -0.93 -4.29
C GLU A 32 -21.45 -1.42 -2.90
N LYS A 33 -21.86 -0.72 -1.82
CA LYS A 33 -21.43 -0.98 -0.43
C LYS A 33 -19.91 -0.97 -0.27
N ILE A 34 -19.27 0.04 -0.86
CA ILE A 34 -17.82 0.21 -0.90
C ILE A 34 -17.38 1.35 0.02
N SER A 35 -16.28 1.11 0.71
CA SER A 35 -15.42 2.14 1.33
C SER A 35 -14.03 2.03 0.71
N LEU A 36 -13.28 3.12 0.66
CA LEU A 36 -11.95 3.14 0.03
C LEU A 36 -10.86 3.43 1.05
N ALA A 37 -9.69 2.85 0.82
CA ALA A 37 -8.47 3.20 1.50
C ALA A 37 -7.38 3.46 0.45
N PHE A 38 -6.64 4.55 0.59
CA PHE A 38 -5.49 4.83 -0.28
C PHE A 38 -4.41 5.60 0.46
N SER A 39 -3.17 5.42 0.03
CA SER A 39 -2.00 6.09 0.56
C SER A 39 -1.53 7.20 -0.38
N THR A 40 -0.83 8.19 0.18
CA THR A 40 -0.11 9.20 -0.57
C THR A 40 1.37 9.13 -0.21
N TYR A 41 2.19 8.79 -1.21
CA TYR A 41 3.62 8.59 -1.01
C TYR A 41 4.32 9.89 -0.53
N GLN A 42 4.09 11.00 -1.25
CA GLN A 42 4.79 12.27 -0.98
C GLN A 42 4.28 13.00 0.27
N ALA A 43 2.96 12.99 0.49
CA ALA A 43 2.36 13.66 1.64
C ALA A 43 2.39 12.81 2.92
N GLY A 44 2.71 11.52 2.82
CA GLY A 44 2.83 10.63 3.98
C GLY A 44 1.51 10.44 4.71
N LYS A 45 0.41 10.27 3.97
CA LYS A 45 -0.92 10.07 4.52
C LYS A 45 -1.50 8.73 4.07
N VAL A 46 -2.35 8.16 4.92
CA VAL A 46 -3.35 7.17 4.50
C VAL A 46 -4.73 7.79 4.73
N PHE A 47 -5.58 7.71 3.71
CA PHE A 47 -6.96 8.16 3.75
C PHE A 47 -7.89 6.96 3.78
N LEU A 48 -8.93 7.06 4.61
CA LEU A 48 -10.05 6.14 4.68
C LEU A 48 -11.31 6.93 4.32
N LEU A 49 -11.97 6.51 3.24
CA LEU A 49 -13.16 7.17 2.72
C LEU A 49 -14.35 6.25 2.95
N GLY A 50 -15.38 6.82 3.55
CA GLY A 50 -16.66 6.17 3.74
C GLY A 50 -17.79 7.16 3.51
N ARG A 51 -18.94 6.88 4.13
CA ARG A 51 -20.12 7.72 4.04
C ARG A 51 -20.63 8.08 5.43
N LYS A 52 -21.17 9.28 5.55
CA LYS A 52 -21.96 9.72 6.71
C LYS A 52 -23.41 9.29 6.54
N GLN A 53 -24.19 9.30 7.62
CA GLN A 53 -25.61 8.96 7.60
C GLN A 53 -26.43 9.88 6.67
N ASP A 54 -26.03 11.14 6.55
CA ASP A 54 -26.64 12.13 5.65
C ASP A 54 -26.26 11.95 4.17
N GLY A 55 -25.47 10.93 3.86
CA GLY A 55 -25.04 10.60 2.50
C GLY A 55 -23.84 11.40 2.01
N GLN A 56 -23.25 12.29 2.80
CA GLN A 56 -22.00 12.96 2.46
C GLN A 56 -20.81 12.01 2.61
N ILE A 57 -19.69 12.34 1.95
CA ILE A 57 -18.44 11.58 2.09
C ILE A 57 -17.87 11.84 3.49
N SER A 58 -17.45 10.77 4.15
CA SER A 58 -16.60 10.86 5.33
C SER A 58 -15.16 10.59 4.92
N VAL A 59 -14.22 11.43 5.40
CA VAL A 59 -12.79 11.24 5.19
C VAL A 59 -12.11 11.23 6.53
N PHE A 60 -11.40 10.15 6.80
CA PHE A 60 -10.46 10.03 7.90
C PHE A 60 -9.06 9.93 7.33
N GLU A 61 -8.08 10.55 7.99
CA GLU A 61 -6.69 10.42 7.59
C GLU A 61 -5.78 10.08 8.77
N ARG A 62 -4.62 9.54 8.44
CA ARG A 62 -3.54 9.33 9.40
C ARG A 62 -2.20 9.62 8.74
N THR A 63 -1.34 10.32 9.46
CA THR A 63 0.04 10.56 9.02
C THR A 63 0.91 9.35 9.31
N LEU A 64 1.49 8.78 8.27
CA LEU A 64 2.46 7.70 8.31
C LEU A 64 3.44 7.94 7.15
N GLN A 65 4.73 8.04 7.47
CA GLN A 65 5.73 8.44 6.48
C GLN A 65 5.86 7.37 5.38
N ARG A 66 5.90 7.83 4.12
CA ARG A 66 6.20 7.01 2.94
C ARG A 66 5.33 5.75 2.83
N CYS A 67 4.02 5.91 3.00
CA CYS A 67 3.06 4.82 2.82
C CYS A 67 2.99 4.36 1.37
N MET A 68 3.16 3.06 1.13
CA MET A 68 3.11 2.46 -0.21
C MET A 68 2.21 1.23 -0.23
N GLY A 69 2.73 0.08 0.21
CA GLY A 69 2.03 -1.19 0.23
C GLY A 69 0.82 -1.14 1.15
N LEU A 70 -0.35 -1.48 0.61
CA LEU A 70 -1.63 -1.51 1.31
C LEU A 70 -2.39 -2.78 0.92
N CYS A 71 -2.76 -3.58 1.91
CA CYS A 71 -3.53 -4.81 1.70
C CYS A 71 -4.70 -4.87 2.66
N SER A 72 -5.93 -4.88 2.14
CA SER A 72 -7.13 -5.13 2.94
C SER A 72 -7.16 -6.56 3.49
N THR A 73 -7.81 -6.74 4.62
CA THR A 73 -8.24 -8.03 5.17
C THR A 73 -9.74 -7.96 5.47
N ASP A 74 -10.35 -9.06 5.91
CA ASP A 74 -11.79 -9.11 6.20
C ASP A 74 -12.24 -8.10 7.28
N ASN A 75 -11.34 -7.69 8.18
CA ASN A 75 -11.67 -6.81 9.30
C ASN A 75 -10.63 -5.71 9.55
N GLY A 76 -9.76 -5.43 8.58
CA GLY A 76 -8.63 -4.53 8.76
C GLY A 76 -7.82 -4.33 7.49
N PHE A 77 -6.57 -3.91 7.67
CA PHE A 77 -5.61 -3.82 6.58
C PHE A 77 -4.17 -3.80 7.11
N TRP A 78 -3.25 -4.16 6.23
CA TRP A 78 -1.82 -3.97 6.41
C TRP A 78 -1.34 -2.77 5.61
N LEU A 79 -0.40 -2.02 6.17
CA LEU A 79 0.15 -0.81 5.57
C LEU A 79 1.65 -0.72 5.83
N SER A 80 2.46 -0.59 4.79
CA SER A 80 3.87 -0.25 4.94
C SER A 80 4.07 1.25 5.18
N SER A 81 5.11 1.60 5.92
CA SER A 81 5.68 2.94 6.07
C SER A 81 7.21 2.86 5.95
N THR A 82 7.92 3.99 6.09
CA THR A 82 9.38 4.04 5.90
C THR A 82 10.15 2.93 6.65
N TYR A 83 9.83 2.71 7.93
CA TYR A 83 10.59 1.79 8.80
C TYR A 83 9.73 0.73 9.48
N GLN A 84 8.43 0.70 9.19
CA GLN A 84 7.49 -0.22 9.80
C GLN A 84 6.52 -0.80 8.80
N VAL A 85 5.95 -1.95 9.16
CA VAL A 85 4.71 -2.45 8.58
C VAL A 85 3.68 -2.57 9.70
N TRP A 86 2.54 -1.90 9.50
CA TRP A 86 1.46 -1.80 10.47
C TRP A 86 0.31 -2.73 10.10
N ARG A 87 -0.25 -3.39 11.11
CA ARG A 87 -1.58 -4.01 11.01
C ARG A 87 -2.61 -3.13 11.70
N PHE A 88 -3.60 -2.69 10.95
CA PHE A 88 -4.79 -2.05 11.45
C PHE A 88 -5.92 -3.06 11.56
N GLU A 89 -6.67 -3.00 12.65
CA GLU A 89 -7.84 -3.85 12.89
C GLU A 89 -9.03 -2.99 13.28
N ASN A 90 -10.22 -3.37 12.84
CA ASN A 90 -11.45 -2.79 13.32
C ASN A 90 -11.66 -3.15 14.80
N ALA A 91 -11.78 -2.14 15.65
CA ALA A 91 -12.01 -2.27 17.08
C ALA A 91 -13.49 -2.52 17.45
N LEU A 92 -14.42 -2.30 16.52
CA LEU A 92 -15.85 -2.42 16.78
C LEU A 92 -16.33 -3.86 16.62
N LEU A 93 -17.16 -4.32 17.55
CA LEU A 93 -17.91 -5.56 17.41
C LEU A 93 -19.02 -5.41 16.35
N PRO A 94 -19.53 -6.51 15.76
CA PRO A 94 -20.66 -6.46 14.83
C PRO A 94 -21.85 -5.67 15.41
N GLY A 95 -22.33 -4.68 14.66
CA GLY A 95 -23.44 -3.81 15.06
C GLY A 95 -23.06 -2.64 15.98
N GLN A 96 -21.82 -2.54 16.46
CA GLN A 96 -21.35 -1.36 17.17
C GLN A 96 -21.05 -0.21 16.20
N MET A 97 -21.32 1.00 16.66
CA MET A 97 -21.02 2.24 15.95
C MET A 97 -20.08 3.10 16.80
N HIS A 98 -19.20 3.85 16.16
CA HIS A 98 -18.38 4.87 16.80
C HIS A 98 -18.42 6.15 15.97
N ASN A 99 -18.93 7.24 16.56
CA ASN A 99 -19.13 8.53 15.87
C ASN A 99 -19.82 8.37 14.50
N ASP A 100 -20.93 7.64 14.48
CA ASP A 100 -21.72 7.33 13.27
C ASP A 100 -21.01 6.49 12.19
N HIS A 101 -19.87 5.87 12.53
CA HIS A 101 -19.15 4.93 11.65
C HIS A 101 -19.24 3.49 12.17
N ASP A 102 -19.36 2.55 11.24
CA ASP A 102 -19.48 1.10 11.47
C ASP A 102 -18.14 0.37 11.55
N LYS A 103 -17.03 1.09 11.32
CA LYS A 103 -15.65 0.61 11.44
C LYS A 103 -14.77 1.64 12.14
N LEU A 104 -13.95 1.17 13.08
CA LEU A 104 -12.91 1.96 13.75
C LEU A 104 -11.58 1.23 13.63
N TYR A 105 -10.77 1.58 12.62
CA TYR A 105 -9.48 0.94 12.39
C TYR A 105 -8.40 1.54 13.31
N ILE A 106 -7.83 0.71 14.17
CA ILE A 106 -6.73 1.08 15.08
C ILE A 106 -5.48 0.26 14.79
N PRO A 107 -4.28 0.83 14.94
CA PRO A 107 -3.04 0.07 14.81
C PRO A 107 -2.96 -0.94 15.96
N ARG A 108 -2.79 -2.23 15.65
CA ARG A 108 -2.67 -3.31 16.64
C ARG A 108 -1.28 -3.91 16.70
N VAL A 109 -0.55 -3.89 15.59
CA VAL A 109 0.80 -4.42 15.49
C VAL A 109 1.62 -3.48 14.62
N GLY A 110 2.87 -3.24 15.01
CA GLY A 110 3.88 -2.58 14.19
C GLY A 110 5.15 -3.42 14.18
N TYR A 111 5.56 -3.89 13.01
CA TYR A 111 6.85 -4.56 12.82
C TYR A 111 7.87 -3.52 12.41
N THR A 112 8.93 -3.34 13.20
CA THR A 112 10.06 -2.51 12.79
C THR A 112 10.93 -3.30 11.81
N THR A 113 10.95 -2.86 10.55
CA THR A 113 11.67 -3.51 9.45
C THR A 113 12.97 -2.79 9.09
N GLY A 114 13.09 -1.51 9.45
CA GLY A 114 14.14 -0.66 8.89
C GLY A 114 13.84 -0.30 7.43
N ASP A 115 14.84 0.22 6.72
CA ASP A 115 14.69 0.74 5.36
C ASP A 115 14.69 -0.40 4.33
N LEU A 116 13.53 -1.02 4.14
CA LEU A 116 13.32 -2.09 3.15
C LEU A 116 12.62 -1.57 1.88
N ASP A 117 12.15 -0.32 1.91
CA ASP A 117 11.39 0.30 0.83
C ASP A 117 10.20 -0.58 0.38
N VAL A 118 9.35 -0.97 1.33
CA VAL A 118 8.28 -1.96 1.10
C VAL A 118 7.17 -1.41 0.19
N HIS A 119 7.19 -1.79 -1.09
CA HIS A 119 6.30 -1.22 -2.10
C HIS A 119 4.92 -1.88 -2.18
N ASP A 120 4.82 -3.19 -1.97
CA ASP A 120 3.55 -3.93 -2.05
C ASP A 120 3.53 -5.02 -0.96
N ILE A 121 2.33 -5.41 -0.54
CA ILE A 121 2.09 -6.36 0.54
C ILE A 121 0.84 -7.17 0.25
N VAL A 122 0.86 -8.45 0.60
CA VAL A 122 -0.26 -9.37 0.44
C VAL A 122 -0.35 -10.30 1.65
N VAL A 123 -1.55 -10.86 1.85
CA VAL A 123 -1.80 -11.95 2.80
C VAL A 123 -2.16 -13.19 1.99
N GLU A 124 -1.31 -14.22 2.02
CA GLU A 124 -1.63 -15.52 1.41
C GLU A 124 -2.76 -16.23 2.17
N ASP A 125 -3.44 -17.20 1.54
CA ASP A 125 -4.53 -17.98 2.17
C ASP A 125 -4.10 -18.70 3.45
N SER A 126 -2.79 -18.98 3.59
CA SER A 126 -2.21 -19.55 4.82
C SER A 126 -2.18 -18.57 6.00
N GLY A 127 -2.55 -17.30 5.79
CA GLY A 127 -2.38 -16.19 6.73
C GLY A 127 -0.97 -15.60 6.73
N ARG A 128 -0.06 -16.13 5.90
CA ARG A 128 1.31 -15.62 5.78
C ARG A 128 1.31 -14.23 5.13
N ILE A 129 2.00 -13.29 5.77
CA ILE A 129 2.28 -11.98 5.19
C ILE A 129 3.50 -12.09 4.28
N VAL A 130 3.32 -11.68 3.03
CA VAL A 130 4.42 -11.55 2.06
C VAL A 130 4.45 -10.11 1.59
N PHE A 131 5.64 -9.52 1.57
CA PHE A 131 5.82 -8.17 1.08
C PHE A 131 7.01 -8.09 0.12
N VAL A 132 6.93 -7.12 -0.77
CA VAL A 132 8.00 -6.73 -1.67
C VAL A 132 9.03 -5.93 -0.89
N ASN A 133 10.27 -6.42 -0.87
CA ASN A 133 11.42 -5.68 -0.37
C ASN A 133 12.21 -5.16 -1.57
N THR A 134 11.86 -3.94 -2.00
CA THR A 134 12.42 -3.30 -3.19
C THR A 134 13.92 -3.06 -3.05
N MET A 135 14.34 -2.56 -1.88
CA MET A 135 15.74 -2.28 -1.58
C MET A 135 16.64 -3.51 -1.80
N PHE A 136 16.14 -4.70 -1.46
CA PHE A 136 16.87 -5.96 -1.60
C PHE A 136 16.45 -6.81 -2.82
N GLY A 137 15.50 -6.33 -3.63
CA GLY A 137 15.02 -7.01 -4.85
C GLY A 137 14.41 -8.39 -4.59
N CYS A 138 13.66 -8.56 -3.49
CA CYS A 138 13.12 -9.87 -3.11
C CYS A 138 11.70 -9.81 -2.55
N LEU A 139 11.02 -10.96 -2.56
CA LEU A 139 9.86 -11.21 -1.72
C LEU A 139 10.34 -11.61 -0.32
N ALA A 140 9.70 -11.07 0.70
CA ALA A 140 10.11 -11.23 2.09
C ALA A 140 8.90 -11.41 3.03
N THR A 141 9.19 -11.88 4.24
CA THR A 141 8.24 -11.92 5.36
C THR A 141 8.91 -11.39 6.62
N PHE A 142 8.15 -11.27 7.71
CA PHE A 142 8.67 -10.79 8.99
C PHE A 142 9.65 -11.79 9.60
N SER A 143 10.60 -11.25 10.35
CA SER A 143 11.53 -12.04 11.15
C SER A 143 11.51 -11.55 12.60
N ASN A 144 11.75 -12.46 13.54
CA ASN A 144 11.81 -12.15 14.97
C ASN A 144 13.21 -11.67 15.43
N GLN A 145 14.23 -11.76 14.57
CA GLN A 145 15.63 -11.44 14.92
C GLN A 145 16.26 -10.40 13.98
N HIS A 146 16.01 -10.52 12.68
CA HIS A 146 16.46 -9.62 11.62
C HIS A 146 15.31 -8.75 11.10
N SER A 147 15.64 -7.74 10.29
CA SER A 147 14.68 -6.87 9.59
C SER A 147 13.63 -7.62 8.77
N PHE A 148 13.99 -8.74 8.15
CA PHE A 148 13.11 -9.58 7.33
C PHE A 148 13.70 -10.98 7.11
N THR A 149 12.87 -11.91 6.65
CA THR A 149 13.30 -13.20 6.09
C THR A 149 13.03 -13.21 4.59
N PRO A 150 14.04 -13.40 3.72
CA PRO A 150 13.83 -13.51 2.28
C PRO A 150 13.11 -14.81 1.94
N LEU A 151 12.16 -14.74 1.00
CA LEU A 151 11.38 -15.88 0.52
C LEU A 151 11.76 -16.29 -0.89
N TRP A 152 11.97 -15.30 -1.75
CA TRP A 152 12.26 -15.51 -3.16
C TRP A 152 12.93 -14.27 -3.75
N LYS A 153 13.88 -14.46 -4.67
CA LYS A 153 14.44 -13.40 -5.51
C LYS A 153 14.36 -13.82 -6.98
N PRO A 154 14.29 -12.88 -7.93
CA PRO A 154 14.43 -13.22 -9.34
C PRO A 154 15.74 -13.98 -9.61
N PRO A 155 15.74 -15.01 -10.48
CA PRO A 155 16.93 -15.80 -10.78
C PRO A 155 18.11 -14.98 -11.34
N PHE A 156 17.83 -13.87 -12.03
CA PHE A 156 18.86 -13.00 -12.60
C PHE A 156 19.61 -12.16 -11.57
N LEU A 157 19.11 -12.00 -10.34
CA LEU A 157 19.85 -11.29 -9.30
C LEU A 157 20.92 -12.20 -8.70
N SER A 158 22.19 -11.78 -8.71
CA SER A 158 23.29 -12.60 -8.19
C SER A 158 23.25 -12.78 -6.66
N LYS A 159 22.73 -11.80 -5.91
CA LYS A 159 22.63 -11.83 -4.44
C LYS A 159 21.49 -10.95 -3.92
N ILE A 160 21.07 -11.19 -2.68
CA ILE A 160 20.15 -10.33 -1.93
C ILE A 160 20.99 -9.29 -1.18
N THR A 161 20.96 -8.04 -1.63
CA THR A 161 21.83 -6.94 -1.16
C THR A 161 21.07 -5.61 -1.28
N PRO A 162 21.25 -4.63 -0.38
CA PRO A 162 20.50 -3.37 -0.39
C PRO A 162 21.02 -2.43 -1.48
N GLU A 163 20.71 -2.73 -2.72
CA GLU A 163 21.25 -2.04 -3.91
C GLU A 163 20.17 -1.68 -4.94
N ASP A 164 18.89 -1.99 -4.66
CA ASP A 164 17.73 -1.76 -5.54
C ASP A 164 18.06 -2.01 -7.03
N ARG A 165 18.49 -3.24 -7.34
CA ARG A 165 19.09 -3.54 -8.65
C ARG A 165 18.09 -3.57 -9.79
N CYS A 166 16.87 -4.00 -9.49
CA CYS A 166 15.81 -4.25 -10.48
C CYS A 166 14.50 -3.49 -10.20
N HIS A 167 14.37 -2.89 -9.02
CA HIS A 167 13.14 -2.28 -8.54
C HIS A 167 11.94 -3.22 -8.63
N LEU A 168 12.04 -4.36 -7.93
CA LEU A 168 10.89 -5.24 -7.69
C LEU A 168 9.91 -4.46 -6.83
N ASN A 169 8.69 -4.20 -7.33
CA ASN A 169 7.81 -3.17 -6.76
C ASN A 169 6.34 -3.59 -6.60
N GLY A 170 5.96 -4.79 -7.03
CA GLY A 170 4.58 -5.23 -7.00
C GLY A 170 4.48 -6.75 -6.91
N LEU A 171 3.36 -7.22 -6.33
CA LEU A 171 3.10 -8.63 -6.09
C LEU A 171 1.61 -8.94 -6.25
N ALA A 172 1.30 -9.99 -6.98
CA ALA A 172 -0.05 -10.53 -7.13
C ALA A 172 -0.13 -11.94 -6.56
N LEU A 173 -1.28 -12.22 -5.95
CA LEU A 173 -1.69 -13.58 -5.61
C LEU A 173 -2.45 -14.21 -6.77
N GLU A 174 -2.29 -15.52 -6.95
CA GLU A 174 -3.18 -16.38 -7.71
C GLU A 174 -3.48 -17.61 -6.86
N ASN A 175 -4.76 -17.99 -6.74
CA ASN A 175 -5.18 -19.10 -5.87
C ASN A 175 -4.59 -19.00 -4.45
N GLY A 176 -4.61 -17.79 -3.88
CA GLY A 176 -4.17 -17.54 -2.51
C GLY A 176 -2.66 -17.50 -2.27
N LYS A 177 -1.83 -17.59 -3.31
CA LYS A 177 -0.37 -17.66 -3.19
C LYS A 177 0.33 -16.69 -4.12
N CYS A 178 1.52 -16.23 -3.73
CA CYS A 178 2.35 -15.36 -4.55
C CYS A 178 2.61 -15.99 -5.92
N LYS A 179 2.23 -15.30 -6.99
CA LYS A 179 2.31 -15.84 -8.35
C LYS A 179 2.98 -14.91 -9.35
N TYR A 180 2.77 -13.61 -9.25
CA TYR A 180 3.36 -12.65 -10.19
C TYR A 180 4.00 -11.49 -9.45
N VAL A 181 5.13 -11.01 -9.95
CA VAL A 181 5.78 -9.79 -9.48
C VAL A 181 6.08 -8.86 -10.64
N THR A 182 6.15 -7.56 -10.37
CA THR A 182 6.62 -6.56 -11.32
C THR A 182 8.01 -6.09 -10.95
N VAL A 183 8.86 -5.88 -11.96
CA VAL A 183 10.17 -5.23 -11.85
C VAL A 183 10.27 -4.12 -12.90
N VAL A 184 10.96 -3.02 -12.59
CA VAL A 184 11.18 -1.94 -13.58
C VAL A 184 12.27 -2.29 -14.58
N SER A 185 13.19 -3.21 -14.24
CA SER A 185 14.07 -3.83 -15.23
C SER A 185 14.68 -5.14 -14.75
N LYS A 186 15.07 -6.03 -15.67
CA LYS A 186 15.90 -7.21 -15.38
C LYS A 186 17.38 -6.84 -15.22
N SER A 187 17.68 -5.96 -14.27
CA SER A 187 19.04 -5.50 -13.96
C SER A 187 19.57 -6.17 -12.70
N ASP A 188 20.87 -6.52 -12.71
CA ASP A 188 21.64 -6.98 -11.54
C ASP A 188 22.77 -5.98 -11.18
N VAL A 189 22.56 -4.70 -11.51
CA VAL A 189 23.46 -3.58 -11.21
C VAL A 189 22.75 -2.61 -10.26
N VAL A 190 23.49 -2.06 -9.29
CA VAL A 190 22.99 -1.04 -8.35
C VAL A 190 22.20 0.03 -9.11
N ASP A 191 20.95 0.28 -8.70
CA ASP A 191 20.06 1.27 -9.33
C ASP A 191 19.88 1.13 -10.87
N GLY A 192 20.25 -0.01 -11.48
CA GLY A 192 20.36 -0.14 -12.93
C GLY A 192 19.04 -0.01 -13.69
N TRP A 193 17.92 -0.11 -12.97
CA TRP A 193 16.57 0.14 -13.49
C TRP A 193 16.30 1.60 -13.85
N ARG A 194 17.02 2.57 -13.26
CA ARG A 194 16.76 4.00 -13.47
C ARG A 194 16.86 4.42 -14.94
N ASN A 195 17.79 3.81 -15.67
CA ASN A 195 18.05 4.10 -17.08
C ASN A 195 17.15 3.29 -18.03
N ARG A 196 16.23 2.47 -17.50
CA ARG A 196 15.39 1.55 -18.28
C ARG A 196 13.90 1.67 -17.96
N ARG A 197 13.47 2.84 -17.48
CA ARG A 197 12.10 3.07 -17.02
C ARG A 197 11.05 2.97 -18.12
N HIS A 198 11.40 3.35 -19.35
CA HIS A 198 10.47 3.47 -20.47
C HIS A 198 9.95 2.12 -20.99
N ASP A 199 10.81 1.11 -21.09
CA ASP A 199 10.49 -0.18 -21.71
C ASP A 199 11.21 -1.38 -21.07
N GLY A 200 11.97 -1.17 -19.99
CA GLY A 200 12.71 -2.23 -19.31
C GLY A 200 11.84 -3.13 -18.45
N GLY A 201 10.63 -2.68 -18.12
CA GLY A 201 9.76 -3.31 -17.14
C GLY A 201 9.17 -4.63 -17.62
N CYS A 202 8.97 -5.54 -16.67
CA CYS A 202 8.34 -6.83 -16.95
C CYS A 202 7.57 -7.38 -15.75
N VAL A 203 6.69 -8.34 -16.05
CA VAL A 203 6.07 -9.22 -15.06
C VAL A 203 6.83 -10.54 -15.07
N LEU A 204 7.15 -11.03 -13.87
CA LEU A 204 7.75 -12.35 -13.68
C LEU A 204 6.79 -13.27 -12.96
N GLU A 205 6.78 -14.54 -13.34
CA GLU A 205 6.11 -15.61 -12.60
C GLU A 205 6.96 -16.05 -11.41
N VAL A 206 6.29 -16.35 -10.29
CA VAL A 206 6.87 -16.89 -9.07
C VAL A 206 6.35 -18.32 -8.91
N PRO A 207 7.22 -19.34 -8.73
CA PRO A 207 8.63 -19.20 -8.37
C PRO A 207 9.64 -19.25 -9.52
N SER A 208 9.22 -19.53 -10.76
CA SER A 208 10.16 -19.86 -11.86
C SER A 208 11.06 -18.68 -12.25
N GLY A 209 10.59 -17.44 -12.09
CA GLY A 209 11.22 -16.25 -12.62
C GLY A 209 11.03 -16.07 -14.12
N GLU A 210 10.15 -16.85 -14.75
CA GLU A 210 9.79 -16.72 -16.16
C GLU A 210 9.20 -15.33 -16.44
N THR A 211 9.57 -14.72 -17.56
CA THR A 211 9.02 -13.43 -17.98
C THR A 211 7.70 -13.65 -18.72
N ILE A 212 6.60 -13.19 -18.14
CA ILE A 212 5.24 -13.34 -18.70
C ILE A 212 4.93 -12.25 -19.71
N VAL A 213 5.36 -11.02 -19.42
CA VAL A 213 5.26 -9.87 -20.33
C VAL A 213 6.44 -8.94 -20.06
N SER A 214 6.95 -8.30 -21.12
CA SER A 214 8.07 -7.35 -21.08
C SER A 214 7.75 -6.11 -21.92
N GLY A 215 8.62 -5.10 -21.89
CA GLY A 215 8.40 -3.87 -22.66
C GLY A 215 7.51 -2.86 -21.95
N LEU A 216 7.32 -3.01 -20.63
CA LEU A 216 6.45 -2.16 -19.84
C LEU A 216 7.21 -0.92 -19.33
N SER A 217 6.52 0.22 -19.27
CA SER A 217 7.02 1.45 -18.66
C SER A 217 6.64 1.47 -17.19
N MET A 218 7.63 1.28 -16.31
CA MET A 218 7.46 1.27 -14.85
C MET A 218 6.20 0.50 -14.38
N PRO A 219 6.10 -0.83 -14.62
CA PRO A 219 4.93 -1.60 -14.21
C PRO A 219 4.84 -1.71 -12.67
N HIS A 220 3.63 -1.61 -12.12
CA HIS A 220 3.34 -1.67 -10.69
C HIS A 220 2.04 -2.42 -10.39
N SER A 221 1.87 -2.78 -9.11
CA SER A 221 0.61 -3.24 -8.50
C SER A 221 -0.15 -4.30 -9.33
N PRO A 222 0.50 -5.42 -9.72
CA PRO A 222 -0.18 -6.46 -10.47
C PRO A 222 -1.29 -7.09 -9.62
N ARG A 223 -2.43 -7.42 -10.22
CA ARG A 223 -3.55 -8.09 -9.55
C ARG A 223 -4.16 -9.14 -10.47
N VAL A 224 -4.37 -10.36 -9.97
CA VAL A 224 -5.14 -11.38 -10.69
C VAL A 224 -6.60 -11.23 -10.30
N TYR A 225 -7.47 -11.10 -11.29
CA TYR A 225 -8.91 -11.04 -11.09
C TYR A 225 -9.63 -11.82 -12.18
N ARG A 226 -10.45 -12.79 -11.80
CA ARG A 226 -11.21 -13.66 -12.73
C ARG A 226 -10.35 -14.34 -13.81
N GLY A 227 -9.16 -14.82 -13.41
CA GLY A 227 -8.23 -15.52 -14.32
C GLY A 227 -7.41 -14.61 -15.22
N GLU A 228 -7.59 -13.28 -15.13
CA GLU A 228 -6.85 -12.30 -15.90
C GLU A 228 -5.87 -11.55 -14.99
N LEU A 229 -4.67 -11.28 -15.52
CA LEU A 229 -3.66 -10.47 -14.84
C LEU A 229 -3.77 -9.01 -15.28
N TYR A 230 -4.09 -8.15 -14.32
CA TYR A 230 -4.10 -6.69 -14.49
C TYR A 230 -2.81 -6.10 -13.96
N VAL A 231 -2.21 -5.17 -14.69
CA VAL A 231 -0.96 -4.50 -14.32
C VAL A 231 -1.09 -3.00 -14.58
N HIS A 232 -0.64 -2.18 -13.64
CA HIS A 232 -0.57 -0.74 -13.85
C HIS A 232 0.75 -0.41 -14.58
N ASN A 233 0.67 -0.03 -15.85
CA ASN A 233 1.81 0.47 -16.62
C ASN A 233 1.93 1.99 -16.40
N SER A 234 2.80 2.41 -15.49
CA SER A 234 2.71 3.71 -14.82
C SER A 234 3.65 4.82 -15.35
N GLY A 235 4.48 4.53 -16.34
CA GLY A 235 5.43 5.51 -16.90
C GLY A 235 5.04 6.09 -18.25
#